data_AF-A0AAP3BF07-F1
#
_entry.id   AF-A0AAP3BF07-F1
#
_cell.length_a   1.000
_cell.length_b   1.000
_cell.length_c   1.000
_cell.angle_alpha   90.00
_cell.angle_beta   90.00
_cell.angle_gamma   90.00
#
_symmetry.space_group_name_H-M   'P 1'
#
loop_
_entity.id
_entity.type
_entity.pdbx_description
1 polymer ?
#
loop_
_entity_poly.entity_id
_entity_poly.type
_entity_poly.pdbx_seq_one_letter_code
_entity_poly.pdbx_strand_id
1 'polypeptide(L)'
;MKIKNIILTMALMGCSTLAFGQTVEQRLDSLQLLIGQQTILHLKATARKGARIVLPSFKPQDQIVPGIEVVEQSKGDTMQMGDDRILVSRDYTLTSFDEKVYVVPALDVKIDGKSYHGNPLALKVLTVQVDTVHPNQFYPAKGVQDNLFEWSEWSFAFWLSLLMIIICGAMIYLRNRLKKNKPIIARIRIVKRVPAHEKALREINDIKHHHTNASQETQKEYYTQLTNTLRAYIVSRFGFNAMEMTSGEIIEHLRASGDQKMIDELRMLFSTADLVKFAKYEIPMNENDANLVNAINFIDQTKTDEQPKEEKIVPTLSTEDQKSQQQRRLIKTLLWVGGISVVAIFGYIVYQVAMLVM
;
A
#
# COMPACT_ATOMS: atom_id res chain seq x y z
N MET A 1 -85.40 68.76 51.13
CA MET A 1 -84.88 67.64 51.93
C MET A 1 -83.98 66.80 51.02
N LYS A 2 -83.03 67.39 50.29
CA LYS A 2 -81.83 68.19 50.65
C LYS A 2 -80.71 67.30 51.22
N ILE A 3 -79.85 66.84 50.30
CA ILE A 3 -78.41 66.53 50.43
C ILE A 3 -78.01 65.41 51.41
N LYS A 4 -78.68 65.26 52.57
CA LYS A 4 -78.40 64.22 53.58
C LYS A 4 -78.57 62.79 53.04
N ASN A 5 -79.57 62.55 52.20
CA ASN A 5 -79.84 61.20 51.67
C ASN A 5 -78.86 60.80 50.55
N ILE A 6 -78.33 61.76 49.78
CA ILE A 6 -77.34 61.48 48.72
C ILE A 6 -75.96 61.20 49.35
N ILE A 7 -75.60 61.92 50.41
CA ILE A 7 -74.38 61.65 51.19
C ILE A 7 -74.47 60.28 51.87
N LEU A 8 -75.65 59.87 52.36
CA LEU A 8 -75.85 58.56 52.98
C LEU A 8 -75.75 57.40 51.98
N THR A 9 -76.25 57.57 50.74
CA THR A 9 -76.09 56.55 49.68
C THR A 9 -74.69 56.50 49.09
N MET A 10 -73.96 57.63 49.04
CA MET A 10 -72.57 57.66 48.55
C MET A 10 -71.57 57.16 49.60
N ALA A 11 -71.93 57.22 50.89
CA ALA A 11 -71.14 56.62 51.98
C ALA A 11 -71.32 55.09 52.07
N LEU A 12 -72.45 54.53 51.60
CA LEU A 12 -72.69 53.09 51.62
C LEU A 12 -72.05 52.34 50.43
N MET A 13 -71.63 53.06 49.38
CA MET A 13 -71.01 52.52 48.17
C MET A 13 -69.47 52.49 48.23
N GLY A 14 -68.88 53.06 49.30
CA GLY A 14 -67.43 53.20 49.49
C GLY A 14 -66.76 52.15 50.39
N CYS A 15 -67.47 51.09 50.79
CA CYS A 15 -66.90 50.03 51.63
C CYS A 15 -66.95 48.66 50.93
N SER A 16 -66.50 48.60 49.68
CA SER A 16 -65.93 47.36 49.16
C SER A 16 -64.53 47.25 49.73
N THR A 17 -64.41 46.70 50.95
CA THR A 17 -63.13 46.21 51.43
C THR A 17 -62.60 45.26 50.36
N LEU A 18 -61.46 45.59 49.77
CA LEU A 18 -60.67 44.64 49.01
C LEU A 18 -60.35 43.51 50.00
N ALA A 19 -61.13 42.43 49.92
CA ALA A 19 -60.83 41.23 50.67
C ALA A 19 -59.52 40.69 50.10
N PHE A 20 -58.41 41.01 50.76
CA PHE A 20 -57.13 40.37 50.51
C PHE A 20 -57.30 38.89 50.87
N GLY A 21 -57.63 38.06 49.88
CA GLY A 21 -57.83 36.64 50.05
C GLY A 21 -56.56 35.99 50.60
N GLN A 22 -56.65 35.45 51.81
CA GLN A 22 -55.66 34.54 52.36
C GLN A 22 -55.88 33.19 51.67
N THR A 23 -54.84 32.65 51.05
CA THR A 23 -54.95 31.43 50.25
C THR A 23 -53.91 30.42 50.72
N VAL A 24 -54.34 29.20 50.99
CA VAL A 24 -53.46 28.07 51.27
C VAL A 24 -53.55 27.11 50.09
N GLU A 25 -52.41 26.84 49.47
CA GLU A 25 -52.29 25.89 48.38
C GLU A 25 -51.44 24.72 48.86
N GLN A 26 -51.93 23.51 48.58
CA GLN A 26 -51.26 22.27 48.87
C GLN A 26 -51.14 21.47 47.58
N ARG A 27 -49.93 21.04 47.23
CA ARG A 27 -49.65 20.31 45.99
C ARG A 27 -48.62 19.20 46.24
N LEU A 28 -48.80 18.06 45.60
CA LEU A 28 -47.80 17.00 45.52
C LEU A 28 -47.07 17.08 44.18
N ASP A 29 -45.77 16.82 44.20
CA ASP A 29 -44.96 16.68 42.99
C ASP A 29 -45.38 15.47 42.15
N SER A 30 -45.60 14.34 42.82
CA SER A 30 -46.14 13.14 42.19
C SER A 30 -47.35 12.64 42.96
N LEU A 31 -48.44 12.38 42.23
CA LEU A 31 -49.64 11.72 42.77
C LEU A 31 -49.48 10.20 42.86
N GLN A 32 -48.34 9.67 42.40
CA GLN A 32 -48.06 8.24 42.36
C GLN A 32 -46.59 7.95 42.65
N LEU A 33 -46.33 6.96 43.49
CA LEU A 33 -44.97 6.52 43.83
C LEU A 33 -44.91 5.00 44.02
N LEU A 34 -43.76 4.38 43.82
CA LEU A 34 -43.52 2.99 44.23
C LEU A 34 -43.23 2.93 45.73
N ILE A 35 -43.52 1.81 46.39
CA ILE A 35 -43.17 1.59 47.81
C ILE A 35 -41.71 1.98 48.09
N GLY A 36 -41.49 2.78 49.14
CA GLY A 36 -40.18 3.31 49.53
C GLY A 36 -39.68 4.51 48.71
N GLN A 37 -40.34 4.90 47.61
CA GLN A 37 -40.05 6.15 46.91
C GLN A 37 -40.59 7.36 47.69
N GLN A 38 -39.96 8.51 47.46
CA GLN A 38 -40.30 9.77 48.11
C GLN A 38 -41.01 10.72 47.14
N THR A 39 -41.92 11.54 47.67
CA THR A 39 -42.55 12.64 46.94
C THR A 39 -42.63 13.88 47.82
N ILE A 40 -42.58 15.07 47.22
CA ILE A 40 -42.60 16.32 47.96
C ILE A 40 -44.02 16.88 47.99
N LEU A 41 -44.49 17.19 49.20
CA LEU A 41 -45.69 17.98 49.45
C LEU A 41 -45.31 19.45 49.63
N HIS A 42 -45.64 20.27 48.64
CA HIS A 42 -45.51 21.70 48.68
C HIS A 42 -46.72 22.33 49.39
N LEU A 43 -46.49 22.96 50.54
CA LEU A 43 -47.49 23.75 51.25
C LEU A 43 -47.12 25.22 51.15
N LYS A 44 -48.02 26.00 50.55
CA LYS A 44 -47.84 27.43 50.28
C LYS A 44 -48.98 28.22 50.90
N ALA A 45 -48.65 29.26 51.67
CA ALA A 45 -49.63 30.15 52.29
C ALA A 45 -49.35 31.59 51.91
N THR A 46 -50.34 32.23 51.29
CA THR A 46 -50.26 33.64 50.88
C THR A 46 -51.10 34.49 51.81
N ALA A 47 -50.49 35.50 52.44
CA ALA A 47 -51.17 36.44 53.33
C ALA A 47 -50.70 37.88 53.10
N ARG A 48 -51.34 38.84 53.77
CA ARG A 48 -50.90 40.24 53.79
C ARG A 48 -49.53 40.38 54.48
N LYS A 49 -48.75 41.37 54.04
CA LYS A 49 -47.46 41.71 54.66
C LYS A 49 -47.66 42.05 56.15
N GLY A 50 -46.86 41.42 57.02
CA GLY A 50 -46.95 41.55 58.47
C GLY A 50 -47.91 40.57 59.18
N ALA A 51 -48.64 39.72 58.45
CA ALA A 51 -49.44 38.65 59.06
C ALA A 51 -48.56 37.58 59.70
N ARG A 52 -49.01 37.01 60.84
CA ARG A 52 -48.33 35.89 61.50
C ARG A 52 -48.82 34.56 60.92
N ILE A 53 -47.97 33.90 60.15
CA ILE A 53 -48.25 32.59 59.53
C ILE A 53 -47.53 31.48 60.29
N VAL A 54 -48.28 30.44 60.68
CA VAL A 54 -47.74 29.23 61.31
C VAL A 54 -48.14 28.02 60.47
N LEU A 55 -47.15 27.46 59.79
CA LEU A 55 -47.25 26.20 59.05
C LEU A 55 -47.10 25.01 60.02
N PRO A 56 -47.75 23.86 59.75
CA PRO A 56 -47.57 22.66 60.55
C PRO A 56 -46.11 22.19 60.54
N SER A 57 -45.73 21.44 61.57
CA SER A 57 -44.38 20.92 61.70
C SER A 57 -44.47 19.46 62.10
N PHE A 58 -43.75 18.62 61.38
CA PHE A 58 -43.68 17.19 61.59
C PHE A 58 -42.24 16.80 61.91
N LYS A 59 -42.06 15.85 62.82
CA LYS A 59 -40.77 15.20 63.05
C LYS A 59 -40.56 14.12 61.98
N PRO A 60 -39.31 13.72 61.71
CA PRO A 60 -39.05 12.53 60.91
C PRO A 60 -39.82 11.32 61.48
N GLN A 61 -40.43 10.53 60.60
CA GLN A 61 -41.30 9.37 60.90
C GLN A 61 -42.69 9.71 61.46
N ASP A 62 -43.03 11.00 61.64
CA ASP A 62 -44.42 11.35 61.96
C ASP A 62 -45.31 10.99 60.77
N GLN A 63 -46.47 10.41 61.07
CA GLN A 63 -47.44 10.01 60.06
C GLN A 63 -48.49 11.11 59.88
N ILE A 64 -48.55 11.70 58.67
CA ILE A 64 -49.62 12.65 58.33
C ILE A 64 -50.97 11.93 58.31
N VAL A 65 -50.96 10.71 57.77
CA VAL A 65 -52.01 9.71 57.86
C VAL A 65 -51.36 8.35 58.09
N PRO A 66 -52.03 7.39 58.73
CA PRO A 66 -51.46 6.04 58.90
C PRO A 66 -50.99 5.47 57.56
N GLY A 67 -49.68 5.20 57.46
CA GLY A 67 -49.01 4.69 56.25
C GLY A 67 -48.30 5.73 55.37
N ILE A 68 -48.48 7.04 55.61
CA ILE A 68 -47.70 8.12 54.96
C ILE A 68 -46.82 8.81 56.00
N GLU A 69 -45.50 8.61 55.87
CA GLU A 69 -44.51 9.13 56.80
C GLU A 69 -43.81 10.36 56.24
N VAL A 70 -43.53 11.33 57.11
CA VAL A 70 -42.65 12.46 56.80
C VAL A 70 -41.21 12.03 56.99
N VAL A 71 -40.44 12.00 55.90
CA VAL A 71 -38.99 11.74 55.93
C VAL A 71 -38.26 12.95 56.48
N GLU A 72 -38.58 14.11 55.92
CA GLU A 72 -37.96 15.38 56.29
C GLU A 72 -38.91 16.55 55.96
N GLN A 73 -38.65 17.69 56.59
CA GLN A 73 -39.36 18.94 56.31
C GLN A 73 -38.33 20.06 56.08
N SER A 74 -38.59 20.90 55.08
CA SER A 74 -37.74 22.05 54.80
C SER A 74 -37.94 23.16 55.84
N LYS A 75 -36.96 24.05 55.94
CA LYS A 75 -37.15 25.31 56.68
C LYS A 75 -38.21 26.13 55.96
N GLY A 76 -39.13 26.73 56.71
CA GLY A 76 -40.15 27.58 56.11
C GLY A 76 -39.49 28.79 55.46
N ASP A 77 -39.72 28.99 54.17
CA ASP A 77 -39.19 30.12 53.40
C ASP A 77 -40.27 31.18 53.21
N THR A 78 -39.88 32.45 53.20
CA THR A 78 -40.80 33.59 53.07
C THR A 78 -40.35 34.49 51.93
N MET A 79 -41.18 34.59 50.89
CA MET A 79 -40.97 35.46 49.74
C MET A 79 -41.98 36.61 49.76
N GLN A 80 -41.54 37.84 49.47
CA GLN A 80 -42.45 38.97 49.27
C GLN A 80 -43.05 38.89 47.85
N MET A 81 -44.37 38.99 47.74
CA MET A 81 -45.11 38.91 46.47
C MET A 81 -45.83 40.24 46.22
N GLY A 82 -45.17 41.14 45.49
CA GLY A 82 -45.60 42.53 45.33
C GLY A 82 -45.45 43.36 46.61
N ASP A 83 -46.09 44.53 46.66
CA ASP A 83 -45.90 45.48 47.77
C ASP A 83 -46.60 45.05 49.08
N ASP A 84 -47.73 44.33 48.98
CA ASP A 84 -48.66 44.09 50.09
C ASP A 84 -48.83 42.62 50.52
N ARG A 85 -48.19 41.64 49.85
CA ARG A 85 -48.38 40.21 50.15
C ARG A 85 -47.06 39.50 50.42
N ILE A 86 -47.15 38.45 51.25
CA ILE A 86 -46.07 37.51 51.51
C ILE A 86 -46.55 36.10 51.18
N LEU A 87 -45.66 35.29 50.62
CA LEU A 87 -45.83 33.87 50.35
C LEU A 87 -44.88 33.12 51.29
N VAL A 88 -45.43 32.26 52.15
CA VAL A 88 -44.63 31.38 53.00
C VAL A 88 -44.80 29.96 52.50
N SER A 89 -43.68 29.28 52.20
CA SER A 89 -43.67 27.92 51.68
C SER A 89 -42.89 26.97 52.59
N ARG A 90 -43.38 25.73 52.70
CA ARG A 90 -42.66 24.61 53.30
C ARG A 90 -42.93 23.35 52.51
N ASP A 91 -41.87 22.57 52.37
CA ASP A 91 -41.88 21.31 51.65
C ASP A 91 -41.75 20.17 52.65
N TYR A 92 -42.58 19.15 52.49
CA TYR A 92 -42.51 17.92 53.28
C TYR A 92 -42.21 16.75 52.36
N THR A 93 -41.10 16.07 52.59
CA THR A 93 -40.74 14.86 51.85
C THR A 93 -41.50 13.70 52.48
N LEU A 94 -42.41 13.09 51.71
CA LEU A 94 -43.28 12.00 52.14
C LEU A 94 -42.82 10.68 51.55
N THR A 95 -42.99 9.59 52.30
CA THR A 95 -42.78 8.21 51.83
C THR A 95 -43.89 7.29 52.31
N SER A 96 -44.01 6.12 51.69
CA SER A 96 -44.93 5.06 52.11
C SER A 96 -44.39 3.68 51.74
N PHE A 97 -44.69 2.67 52.57
CA PHE A 97 -44.24 1.30 52.37
C PHE A 97 -45.37 0.31 52.06
N ASP A 98 -46.63 0.76 52.14
CA ASP A 98 -47.80 -0.08 51.95
C ASP A 98 -48.51 0.27 50.64
N GLU A 99 -48.83 -0.74 49.82
CA GLU A 99 -49.59 -0.56 48.58
C GLU A 99 -51.04 -0.14 48.88
N LYS A 100 -51.32 1.15 48.72
CA LYS A 100 -52.64 1.74 48.97
C LYS A 100 -52.80 3.09 48.29
N VAL A 101 -54.05 3.49 48.06
CA VAL A 101 -54.38 4.88 47.71
C VAL A 101 -54.67 5.63 49.00
N TYR A 102 -53.82 6.61 49.32
CA TYR A 102 -53.93 7.47 50.49
C TYR A 102 -54.62 8.78 50.14
N VAL A 103 -55.46 9.27 51.05
CA VAL A 103 -55.95 10.65 51.02
C VAL A 103 -55.07 11.44 51.97
N VAL A 104 -54.17 12.25 51.43
CA VAL A 104 -53.37 13.21 52.19
C VAL A 104 -54.30 14.38 52.57
N PRO A 105 -54.56 14.60 53.87
CA PRO A 105 -55.49 15.63 54.32
C PRO A 105 -54.98 17.02 53.95
N ALA A 106 -55.89 17.98 53.88
CA ALA A 106 -55.52 19.38 53.76
C ALA A 106 -54.89 19.84 55.09
N LEU A 107 -53.63 20.26 55.03
CA LEU A 107 -52.87 20.68 56.20
C LEU A 107 -53.37 22.03 56.72
N ASP A 108 -53.58 22.12 58.04
CA ASP A 108 -54.01 23.34 58.71
C ASP A 108 -52.87 24.36 58.83
N VAL A 109 -53.08 25.55 58.27
CA VAL A 109 -52.20 26.70 58.37
C VAL A 109 -52.89 27.81 59.16
N LYS A 110 -52.25 28.29 60.23
CA LYS A 110 -52.80 29.39 61.03
C LYS A 110 -52.26 30.73 60.53
N ILE A 111 -53.16 31.63 60.12
CA ILE A 111 -52.84 33.00 59.70
C ILE A 111 -53.59 33.96 60.63
N ASP A 112 -52.85 34.80 61.37
CA ASP A 112 -53.40 35.73 62.37
C ASP A 112 -54.38 35.05 63.36
N GLY A 113 -54.11 33.78 63.70
CA GLY A 113 -54.91 32.98 64.63
C GLY A 113 -56.11 32.24 64.01
N LYS A 114 -56.42 32.44 62.72
CA LYS A 114 -57.48 31.71 61.99
C LYS A 114 -56.89 30.54 61.20
N SER A 115 -57.57 29.40 61.18
CA SER A 115 -57.14 28.22 60.40
C SER A 115 -57.59 28.34 58.95
N TYR A 116 -56.67 28.10 58.03
CA TYR A 116 -56.90 27.98 56.60
C TYR A 116 -56.25 26.68 56.12
N HIS A 117 -56.86 26.01 55.16
CA HIS A 117 -56.38 24.74 54.63
C HIS A 117 -56.53 24.74 53.10
N GLY A 118 -55.69 23.95 52.44
CA GLY A 118 -55.80 23.73 50.99
C GLY A 118 -56.83 22.64 50.67
N ASN A 119 -56.62 21.96 49.54
CA ASN A 119 -57.41 20.80 49.17
C ASN A 119 -56.71 19.50 49.61
N PRO A 120 -57.45 18.45 50.01
CA PRO A 120 -56.88 17.14 50.20
C PRO A 120 -56.37 16.58 48.86
N LEU A 121 -55.33 15.75 48.92
CA LEU A 121 -54.69 15.18 47.73
C LEU A 121 -54.74 13.65 47.78
N ALA A 122 -54.85 13.00 46.63
CA ALA A 122 -54.77 11.55 46.53
C ALA A 122 -53.35 11.12 46.14
N LEU A 123 -52.74 10.22 46.92
CA LEU A 123 -51.43 9.64 46.65
C LEU A 123 -51.57 8.13 46.45
N LYS A 124 -51.25 7.64 45.25
CA LYS A 124 -51.29 6.22 44.90
C LYS A 124 -49.92 5.58 45.10
N VAL A 125 -49.83 4.66 46.05
CA VAL A 125 -48.61 3.89 46.30
C VAL A 125 -48.73 2.56 45.58
N LEU A 126 -47.78 2.31 44.67
CA LEU A 126 -47.70 1.10 43.88
C LEU A 126 -46.63 0.16 44.43
N THR A 127 -46.84 -1.15 44.28
CA THR A 127 -45.78 -2.14 44.47
C THR A 127 -45.00 -2.38 43.18
N VAL A 128 -43.82 -3.00 43.29
CA VAL A 128 -43.07 -3.52 42.14
C VAL A 128 -43.65 -4.85 41.68
N GLN A 129 -43.72 -5.06 40.37
CA GLN A 129 -44.17 -6.34 39.83
C GLN A 129 -43.13 -7.42 40.15
N VAL A 130 -43.55 -8.43 40.90
CA VAL A 130 -42.76 -9.63 41.17
C VAL A 130 -43.22 -10.75 40.24
N ASP A 131 -42.29 -11.58 39.79
CA ASP A 131 -42.64 -12.79 39.03
C ASP A 131 -43.34 -13.77 39.98
N THR A 132 -44.67 -13.86 39.87
CA THR A 132 -45.49 -14.79 40.63
C THR A 132 -45.55 -16.18 40.00
N VAL A 133 -45.10 -16.32 38.75
CA VAL A 133 -45.12 -17.60 38.02
C VAL A 133 -43.93 -18.46 38.42
N HIS A 134 -42.76 -17.85 38.63
CA HIS A 134 -41.54 -18.55 39.04
C HIS A 134 -40.91 -17.95 40.31
N PRO A 135 -41.59 -18.00 41.48
CA PRO A 135 -41.12 -17.37 42.71
C PRO A 135 -39.80 -17.95 43.25
N ASN A 136 -39.47 -19.19 42.87
CA ASN A 136 -38.22 -19.87 43.28
C ASN A 136 -37.07 -19.69 42.27
N GLN A 137 -37.30 -19.01 41.14
CA GLN A 137 -36.29 -18.81 40.11
C GLN A 137 -35.52 -17.52 40.39
N PHE A 138 -34.47 -17.64 41.20
CA PHE A 138 -33.54 -16.54 41.45
C PHE A 138 -32.51 -16.47 40.34
N TYR A 139 -32.38 -15.30 39.70
CA TYR A 139 -31.31 -15.04 38.75
C TYR A 139 -30.04 -14.65 39.54
N PRO A 140 -28.95 -15.43 39.46
CA PRO A 140 -27.69 -15.04 40.08
C PRO A 140 -27.14 -13.78 39.41
N ALA A 141 -26.21 -13.10 40.08
CA ALA A 141 -25.46 -12.02 39.47
C ALA A 141 -24.85 -12.51 38.15
N LYS A 142 -25.04 -11.76 37.07
CA LYS A 142 -24.46 -12.08 35.77
C LYS A 142 -22.93 -12.13 35.93
N GLY A 143 -22.31 -13.20 35.42
CA GLY A 143 -20.85 -13.33 35.40
C GLY A 143 -20.18 -12.31 34.47
N VAL A 144 -18.84 -12.32 34.47
CA VAL A 144 -18.06 -11.59 33.46
C VAL A 144 -18.33 -12.23 32.11
N GLN A 145 -18.67 -11.42 31.12
CA GLN A 145 -18.85 -11.88 29.76
C GLN A 145 -17.48 -11.95 29.08
N ASP A 146 -17.13 -13.12 28.56
CA ASP A 146 -15.92 -13.28 27.77
C ASP A 146 -16.05 -12.49 26.46
N ASN A 147 -14.95 -11.84 26.06
CA ASN A 147 -14.91 -11.06 24.83
C ASN A 147 -14.81 -12.00 23.63
N LEU A 148 -15.62 -11.75 22.60
CA LEU A 148 -15.54 -12.49 21.33
C LEU A 148 -14.23 -12.24 20.57
N PHE A 149 -13.44 -11.24 20.97
CA PHE A 149 -12.19 -10.87 20.33
C PHE A 149 -11.12 -10.57 21.37
N GLU A 150 -10.06 -11.38 21.40
CA GLU A 150 -8.85 -11.09 22.15
C GLU A 150 -7.69 -10.71 21.22
N TRP A 151 -7.06 -9.57 21.47
CA TRP A 151 -5.92 -9.12 20.65
C TRP A 151 -4.74 -10.11 20.68
N SER A 152 -4.54 -10.81 21.80
CA SER A 152 -3.53 -11.87 21.97
C SER A 152 -3.57 -12.88 20.82
N GLU A 153 -4.77 -13.36 20.49
CA GLU A 153 -5.04 -14.35 19.45
C GLU A 153 -4.74 -13.83 18.04
N TRP A 154 -5.08 -12.57 17.77
CA TRP A 154 -4.93 -11.96 16.45
C TRP A 154 -3.56 -11.32 16.21
N SER A 155 -2.83 -11.00 17.28
CA SER A 155 -1.55 -10.29 17.22
C SER A 155 -0.52 -10.99 16.35
N PHE A 156 -0.45 -12.33 16.44
CA PHE A 156 0.50 -13.12 15.68
C PHE A 156 0.22 -13.05 14.17
N ALA A 157 -1.04 -13.25 13.77
CA ALA A 157 -1.48 -13.16 12.37
C ALA A 157 -1.26 -11.74 11.81
N PHE A 158 -1.50 -10.71 12.62
CA PHE A 158 -1.26 -9.32 12.25
C PHE A 158 0.23 -9.03 11.96
N TRP A 159 1.13 -9.39 12.86
CA TRP A 159 2.57 -9.16 12.67
C TRP A 159 3.12 -9.96 11.48
N LEU A 160 2.61 -11.17 11.27
CA LEU A 160 2.99 -12.00 10.14
C LEU A 160 2.51 -11.40 8.80
N SER A 161 1.33 -10.78 8.77
CA SER A 161 0.85 -10.00 7.61
C SER A 161 1.75 -8.79 7.33
N LEU A 162 2.19 -8.07 8.37
CA LEU A 162 3.12 -6.94 8.20
C LEU A 162 4.47 -7.40 7.61
N LEU A 163 4.99 -8.54 8.08
CA LEU A 163 6.21 -9.15 7.53
C LEU A 163 6.03 -9.50 6.04
N MET A 164 4.89 -10.06 5.67
CA MET A 164 4.57 -10.37 4.26
C MET A 164 4.64 -9.13 3.38
N ILE A 165 4.08 -8.00 3.84
CA ILE A 165 4.11 -6.71 3.10
C ILE A 165 5.56 -6.23 2.90
N ILE A 166 6.42 -6.33 3.92
CA ILE A 166 7.83 -5.94 3.83
C ILE A 166 8.56 -6.80 2.78
N ILE A 167 8.35 -8.11 2.78
CA ILE A 167 8.95 -9.02 1.79
C ILE A 167 8.47 -8.67 0.37
N CYS A 168 7.18 -8.40 0.19
CA CYS A 168 6.62 -7.94 -1.09
C CYS A 168 7.26 -6.63 -1.56
N GLY A 169 7.42 -5.64 -0.68
CA GLY A 169 8.11 -4.38 -0.98
C GLY A 169 9.56 -4.60 -1.42
N ALA A 170 10.31 -5.44 -0.70
CA ALA A 170 11.68 -5.81 -1.05
C ALA A 170 11.76 -6.51 -2.42
N MET A 171 10.82 -7.42 -2.72
CA MET A 171 10.74 -8.07 -4.03
C MET A 171 10.47 -7.08 -5.17
N ILE A 172 9.56 -6.12 -4.98
CA ILE A 172 9.29 -5.07 -5.98
C ILE A 172 10.54 -4.23 -6.24
N TYR A 173 11.24 -3.83 -5.17
CA TYR A 173 12.50 -3.10 -5.27
C TYR A 173 13.57 -3.90 -6.03
N LEU A 174 13.79 -5.16 -5.67
CA LEU A 174 14.75 -6.05 -6.34
C LEU A 174 14.39 -6.30 -7.80
N ARG A 175 13.09 -6.44 -8.13
CA ARG A 175 12.61 -6.59 -9.51
C ARG A 175 12.90 -5.33 -10.33
N ASN A 176 12.65 -4.15 -9.77
CA ASN A 176 12.94 -2.87 -10.43
C ASN A 176 14.44 -2.69 -10.65
N ARG A 177 15.27 -3.06 -9.67
CA ARG A 177 16.74 -3.07 -9.80
C ARG A 177 17.20 -4.03 -10.90
N LEU A 178 16.59 -5.22 -11.00
CA LEU A 178 16.91 -6.20 -12.03
C LEU A 178 16.58 -5.70 -13.44
N LYS A 179 15.44 -5.01 -13.61
CA LYS A 179 15.03 -4.42 -14.90
C LYS A 179 15.96 -3.30 -15.38
N LYS A 180 16.50 -2.49 -14.46
CA LYS A 180 17.42 -1.38 -14.80
C LYS A 180 18.77 -1.86 -15.34
N ASN A 181 19.26 -3.00 -14.86
CA ASN A 181 20.50 -3.58 -15.37
C ASN A 181 20.19 -4.30 -16.69
N LYS A 182 20.76 -3.89 -17.83
CA LYS A 182 20.57 -4.55 -19.13
C LYS A 182 21.33 -5.89 -19.19
N PRO A 183 20.82 -6.92 -19.90
CA PRO A 183 21.56 -8.16 -20.08
C PRO A 183 22.77 -7.96 -21.00
N ILE A 184 23.94 -8.37 -20.52
CA ILE A 184 25.17 -8.48 -21.31
C ILE A 184 25.05 -9.75 -22.13
N ILE A 185 24.69 -9.59 -23.41
CA ILE A 185 24.57 -10.69 -24.37
C ILE A 185 25.95 -10.88 -24.99
N ALA A 186 26.66 -11.93 -24.58
CA ALA A 186 27.86 -12.38 -25.27
C ALA A 186 27.44 -12.92 -26.65
N ARG A 187 27.60 -12.11 -27.70
CA ARG A 187 27.36 -12.54 -29.08
C ARG A 187 28.58 -13.31 -29.56
N ILE A 188 28.42 -14.61 -29.76
CA ILE A 188 29.44 -15.46 -30.39
C ILE A 188 29.59 -14.98 -31.83
N ARG A 189 30.75 -14.41 -32.18
CA ARG A 189 31.07 -13.99 -33.55
C ARG A 189 31.73 -15.18 -34.25
N ILE A 190 30.98 -15.87 -35.09
CA ILE A 190 31.52 -16.92 -35.96
C ILE A 190 32.19 -16.22 -37.13
N VAL A 191 33.52 -16.32 -37.22
CA VAL A 191 34.29 -15.80 -38.37
C VAL A 191 34.63 -17.00 -39.26
N LYS A 192 34.04 -17.06 -40.46
CA LYS A 192 34.37 -18.09 -41.45
C LYS A 192 35.73 -17.76 -42.06
N ARG A 193 36.76 -18.57 -41.80
CA ARG A 193 38.02 -18.49 -42.54
C ARG A 193 37.83 -19.14 -43.91
N VAL A 194 38.07 -18.38 -44.97
CA VAL A 194 38.04 -18.88 -46.36
C VAL A 194 39.40 -19.55 -46.64
N PRO A 195 39.44 -20.74 -47.28
CA PRO A 195 40.68 -21.40 -47.67
C PRO A 195 41.57 -20.51 -48.54
N ALA A 196 42.89 -20.69 -48.45
CA ALA A 196 43.88 -19.86 -49.14
C ALA A 196 43.72 -19.88 -50.68
N HIS A 197 43.45 -21.05 -51.25
CA HIS A 197 43.29 -21.23 -52.70
C HIS A 197 42.02 -20.55 -53.23
N GLU A 198 40.89 -20.62 -52.51
CA GLU A 198 39.64 -19.94 -52.90
C GLU A 198 39.82 -18.42 -52.90
N LYS A 199 40.53 -17.89 -51.90
CA LYS A 199 40.86 -16.46 -51.83
C LYS A 199 41.72 -16.04 -53.03
N ALA A 200 42.78 -16.78 -53.32
CA ALA A 200 43.70 -16.48 -54.42
C ALA A 200 43.02 -16.59 -55.80
N LEU A 201 42.22 -17.62 -56.04
CA LEU A 201 41.47 -17.78 -57.30
C LEU A 201 40.43 -16.68 -57.49
N ARG A 202 39.80 -16.20 -56.41
CA ARG A 202 38.88 -15.05 -56.49
C ARG A 202 39.63 -13.79 -56.91
N GLU A 203 40.75 -13.48 -56.26
CA GLU A 203 41.58 -12.32 -56.60
C GLU A 203 42.11 -12.42 -58.06
N ILE A 204 42.53 -13.60 -58.52
CA ILE A 204 42.98 -13.79 -59.91
C ILE A 204 41.83 -13.58 -60.92
N ASN A 205 40.62 -14.05 -60.61
CA ASN A 205 39.46 -13.77 -61.46
C ASN A 205 39.15 -12.27 -61.51
N ASP A 206 39.24 -11.58 -60.38
CA ASP A 206 39.07 -10.12 -60.34
C ASP A 206 40.13 -9.42 -61.21
N ILE A 207 41.40 -9.82 -61.12
CA ILE A 207 42.50 -9.29 -61.95
C ILE A 207 42.20 -9.50 -63.44
N LYS A 208 41.73 -10.69 -63.84
CA LYS A 208 41.34 -11.02 -65.22
C LYS A 208 40.25 -10.09 -65.75
N HIS A 209 39.25 -9.76 -64.93
CA HIS A 209 38.14 -8.89 -65.32
C HIS A 209 38.55 -7.40 -65.44
N HIS A 210 39.49 -6.94 -64.63
CA HIS A 210 39.85 -5.51 -64.57
C HIS A 210 40.92 -5.08 -65.59
N HIS A 211 41.72 -6.00 -66.15
CA HIS A 211 42.89 -5.66 -66.97
C HIS A 211 42.74 -6.03 -68.46
N THR A 212 41.64 -5.62 -69.10
CA THR A 212 41.35 -5.93 -70.52
C THR A 212 42.08 -4.99 -71.52
N ASN A 213 42.74 -3.92 -71.03
CA ASN A 213 43.32 -2.87 -71.88
C ASN A 213 44.84 -2.99 -72.02
N ALA A 214 45.34 -2.88 -73.26
CA ALA A 214 46.74 -3.15 -73.64
C ALA A 214 47.70 -1.95 -73.45
N SER A 215 47.58 -1.18 -72.36
CA SER A 215 48.54 -0.10 -72.08
C SER A 215 49.71 -0.59 -71.21
N GLN A 216 50.89 0.00 -71.40
CA GLN A 216 52.11 -0.28 -70.61
C GLN A 216 51.85 -0.21 -69.09
N GLU A 217 51.13 0.82 -68.65
CA GLU A 217 50.83 1.04 -67.23
C GLU A 217 49.89 -0.05 -66.70
N THR A 218 48.91 -0.46 -67.51
CA THR A 218 48.00 -1.57 -67.20
C THR A 218 48.72 -2.92 -67.11
N GLN A 219 49.74 -3.18 -67.95
CA GLN A 219 50.54 -4.41 -67.87
C GLN A 219 51.37 -4.47 -66.58
N LYS A 220 51.99 -3.35 -66.19
CA LYS A 220 52.75 -3.28 -64.93
C LYS A 220 51.85 -3.51 -63.71
N GLU A 221 50.68 -2.89 -63.69
CA GLU A 221 49.70 -3.08 -62.62
C GLU A 221 49.23 -4.54 -62.55
N TYR A 222 48.87 -5.13 -63.69
CA TYR A 222 48.45 -6.52 -63.82
C TYR A 222 49.48 -7.48 -63.21
N TYR A 223 50.75 -7.43 -63.63
CA TYR A 223 51.79 -8.33 -63.10
C TYR A 223 52.14 -8.02 -61.64
N THR A 224 51.94 -6.79 -61.19
CA THR A 224 52.09 -6.43 -59.77
C THR A 224 51.00 -7.11 -58.93
N GLN A 225 49.74 -7.00 -59.34
CA GLN A 225 48.62 -7.64 -58.65
C GLN A 225 48.73 -9.17 -58.71
N LEU A 226 48.97 -9.75 -59.90
CA LEU A 226 49.08 -11.20 -60.09
C LEU A 226 50.17 -11.83 -59.21
N THR A 227 51.36 -11.23 -59.21
CA THR A 227 52.46 -11.75 -58.39
C THR A 227 52.27 -11.50 -56.90
N ASN A 228 51.56 -10.44 -56.49
CA ASN A 228 51.20 -10.22 -55.09
C ASN A 228 50.17 -11.24 -54.59
N THR A 229 49.15 -11.56 -55.39
CA THR A 229 48.19 -12.63 -55.07
C THR A 229 48.88 -13.99 -54.98
N LEU A 230 49.81 -14.31 -55.89
CA LEU A 230 50.61 -15.53 -55.79
C LEU A 230 51.49 -15.55 -54.53
N ARG A 231 52.16 -14.46 -54.19
CA ARG A 231 52.93 -14.36 -52.92
C ARG A 231 52.04 -14.54 -51.69
N ALA A 232 50.87 -13.88 -51.65
CA ALA A 232 49.92 -14.02 -50.54
C ALA A 232 49.36 -15.45 -50.41
N TYR A 233 49.13 -16.11 -51.54
CA TYR A 233 48.77 -17.53 -51.57
C TYR A 233 49.89 -18.41 -51.01
N ILE A 234 51.14 -18.19 -51.46
CA ILE A 234 52.31 -18.94 -51.00
C ILE A 234 52.51 -18.78 -49.50
N VAL A 235 52.38 -17.56 -48.94
CA VAL A 235 52.42 -17.31 -47.49
C VAL A 235 51.39 -18.16 -46.77
N SER A 236 50.14 -18.12 -47.25
CA SER A 236 49.03 -18.80 -46.60
C SER A 236 49.12 -20.33 -46.72
N ARG A 237 49.74 -20.84 -47.79
CA ARG A 237 49.82 -22.28 -48.12
C ARG A 237 51.06 -22.99 -47.59
N PHE A 238 52.22 -22.35 -47.69
CA PHE A 238 53.51 -22.95 -47.36
C PHE A 238 54.10 -22.40 -46.05
N GLY A 239 53.50 -21.35 -45.47
CA GLY A 239 53.82 -20.88 -44.12
C GLY A 239 55.11 -20.07 -43.97
N PHE A 240 55.78 -19.75 -45.09
CA PHE A 240 56.94 -18.85 -45.11
C PHE A 240 56.57 -17.48 -45.70
N ASN A 241 57.30 -16.43 -45.32
CA ASN A 241 56.93 -15.04 -45.66
C ASN A 241 57.32 -14.64 -47.10
N ALA A 242 56.65 -15.20 -48.11
CA ALA A 242 56.90 -14.89 -49.53
C ALA A 242 56.64 -13.42 -49.93
N MET A 243 55.94 -12.63 -49.12
CA MET A 243 55.72 -11.20 -49.38
C MET A 243 57.00 -10.37 -49.20
N GLU A 244 57.91 -10.82 -48.34
CA GLU A 244 59.17 -10.14 -48.02
C GLU A 244 60.37 -10.72 -48.78
N MET A 245 60.13 -11.70 -49.66
CA MET A 245 61.18 -12.43 -50.38
C MET A 245 61.22 -12.02 -51.86
N THR A 246 62.42 -12.09 -52.43
CA THR A 246 62.64 -11.91 -53.86
C THR A 246 62.10 -13.09 -54.66
N SER A 247 61.80 -12.88 -55.95
CA SER A 247 61.32 -13.93 -56.85
C SER A 247 62.24 -15.16 -56.86
N GLY A 248 63.56 -14.97 -56.80
CA GLY A 248 64.55 -16.05 -56.77
C GLY A 248 64.52 -16.87 -55.48
N GLU A 249 64.47 -16.20 -54.33
CA GLU A 249 64.39 -16.85 -53.02
C GLU A 249 63.10 -17.66 -52.86
N ILE A 250 61.97 -17.15 -53.36
CA ILE A 250 60.68 -17.88 -53.36
C ILE A 250 60.81 -19.19 -54.15
N ILE A 251 61.41 -19.13 -55.34
CA ILE A 251 61.59 -20.32 -56.18
C ILE A 251 62.53 -21.33 -55.52
N GLU A 252 63.61 -20.89 -54.88
CA GLU A 252 64.53 -21.77 -54.15
C GLU A 252 63.84 -22.50 -53.00
N HIS A 253 63.05 -21.77 -52.20
CA HIS A 253 62.25 -22.35 -51.12
C HIS A 253 61.20 -23.36 -51.62
N LEU A 254 60.54 -23.07 -52.74
CA LEU A 254 59.55 -23.98 -53.32
C LEU A 254 60.20 -25.22 -53.96
N ARG A 255 61.40 -25.10 -54.54
CA ARG A 255 62.15 -26.25 -55.10
C ARG A 255 62.52 -27.28 -54.03
N ALA A 256 62.72 -26.86 -52.78
CA ALA A 256 63.00 -27.78 -51.68
C ALA A 256 61.82 -28.69 -51.32
N SER A 257 60.60 -28.40 -51.80
CA SER A 257 59.36 -29.05 -51.34
C SER A 257 58.36 -29.47 -52.42
N GLY A 258 58.61 -29.17 -53.71
CA GLY A 258 57.60 -29.31 -54.78
C GLY A 258 58.04 -29.98 -56.08
N ASP A 259 57.09 -30.14 -56.99
CA ASP A 259 57.28 -30.68 -58.35
C ASP A 259 58.06 -29.70 -59.24
N GLN A 260 59.17 -30.17 -59.79
CA GLN A 260 60.14 -29.37 -60.54
C GLN A 260 59.53 -28.66 -61.75
N LYS A 261 58.57 -29.30 -62.44
CA LYS A 261 57.93 -28.74 -63.64
C LYS A 261 57.07 -27.51 -63.32
N MET A 262 56.24 -27.61 -62.30
CA MET A 262 55.36 -26.53 -61.85
C MET A 262 56.15 -25.33 -61.32
N ILE A 263 57.25 -25.60 -60.61
CA ILE A 263 58.13 -24.52 -60.11
C ILE A 263 58.86 -23.82 -61.25
N ASP A 264 59.19 -24.52 -62.33
CA ASP A 264 59.78 -23.89 -63.51
C ASP A 264 58.75 -23.01 -64.26
N GLU A 265 57.48 -23.42 -64.34
CA GLU A 265 56.39 -22.57 -64.87
C GLU A 265 56.19 -21.29 -64.03
N LEU A 266 56.22 -21.40 -62.70
CA LEU A 266 56.16 -20.25 -61.79
C LEU A 266 57.39 -19.34 -61.91
N ARG A 267 58.59 -19.93 -62.08
CA ARG A 267 59.84 -19.19 -62.30
C ARG A 267 59.76 -18.37 -63.59
N MET A 268 59.26 -18.95 -64.67
CA MET A 268 59.06 -18.23 -65.93
C MET A 268 58.09 -17.07 -65.75
N LEU A 269 56.98 -17.28 -65.05
CA LEU A 269 56.02 -16.21 -64.75
C LEU A 269 56.67 -15.06 -63.96
N PHE A 270 57.41 -15.35 -62.88
CA PHE A 270 58.08 -14.32 -62.10
C PHE A 270 59.15 -13.57 -62.90
N SER A 271 59.93 -14.27 -63.73
CA SER A 271 60.90 -13.65 -64.63
C SER A 271 60.24 -12.67 -65.60
N THR A 272 59.13 -13.09 -66.19
CA THR A 272 58.34 -12.27 -67.09
C THR A 272 57.74 -11.05 -66.38
N ALA A 273 57.23 -11.23 -65.15
CA ALA A 273 56.75 -10.14 -64.32
C ALA A 273 57.85 -9.13 -63.97
N ASP A 274 59.06 -9.59 -63.66
CA ASP A 274 60.19 -8.73 -63.32
C ASP A 274 60.67 -7.91 -64.55
N LEU A 275 60.65 -8.51 -65.76
CA LEU A 275 60.90 -7.78 -67.01
C LEU A 275 59.89 -6.66 -67.27
N VAL A 276 58.59 -6.90 -67.02
CA VAL A 276 57.56 -5.86 -67.18
C VAL A 276 57.75 -4.75 -66.14
N LYS A 277 57.97 -5.11 -64.88
CA LYS A 277 58.04 -4.16 -63.76
C LYS A 277 59.25 -3.25 -63.81
N PHE A 278 60.41 -3.81 -64.18
CA PHE A 278 61.69 -3.12 -64.09
C PHE A 278 62.29 -2.78 -65.45
N ALA A 279 62.13 -3.65 -66.46
CA ALA A 279 62.70 -3.45 -67.80
C ALA A 279 61.71 -2.86 -68.82
N LYS A 280 60.48 -2.52 -68.40
CA LYS A 280 59.43 -1.96 -69.28
C LYS A 280 59.16 -2.84 -70.51
N TYR A 281 59.29 -4.15 -70.36
CA TYR A 281 59.02 -5.10 -71.44
C TYR A 281 57.53 -5.18 -71.75
N GLU A 282 57.16 -5.08 -73.02
CA GLU A 282 55.78 -5.26 -73.51
C GLU A 282 55.54 -6.73 -73.85
N ILE A 283 54.52 -7.33 -73.23
CA ILE A 283 54.18 -8.73 -73.44
C ILE A 283 53.00 -8.85 -74.40
N PRO A 284 53.06 -9.74 -75.39
CA PRO A 284 51.92 -10.01 -76.27
C PRO A 284 50.78 -10.72 -75.51
N MET A 285 49.54 -10.49 -75.92
CA MET A 285 48.36 -10.96 -75.17
C MET A 285 48.33 -12.49 -74.95
N ASN A 286 48.85 -13.26 -75.90
CA ASN A 286 48.96 -14.72 -75.81
C ASN A 286 49.86 -15.20 -74.65
N GLU A 287 50.98 -14.53 -74.41
CA GLU A 287 51.89 -14.81 -73.29
C GLU A 287 51.27 -14.38 -71.95
N ASN A 288 50.47 -13.31 -71.97
CA ASN A 288 49.73 -12.88 -70.79
C ASN A 288 48.70 -13.92 -70.34
N ASP A 289 47.93 -14.44 -71.29
CA ASP A 289 46.97 -15.53 -71.05
C ASP A 289 47.68 -16.80 -70.59
N ALA A 290 48.84 -17.14 -71.18
CA ALA A 290 49.65 -18.28 -70.76
C ALA A 290 50.14 -18.13 -69.32
N ASN A 291 50.61 -16.94 -68.92
CA ASN A 291 51.06 -16.67 -67.55
C ASN A 291 49.90 -16.73 -66.54
N LEU A 292 48.70 -16.27 -66.93
CA LEU A 292 47.50 -16.40 -66.10
C LEU A 292 47.13 -17.87 -65.87
N VAL A 293 47.17 -18.68 -66.92
CA VAL A 293 46.91 -20.12 -66.84
C VAL A 293 47.96 -20.81 -65.97
N ASN A 294 49.23 -20.46 -66.11
CA ASN A 294 50.30 -21.00 -65.26
C ASN A 294 50.09 -20.65 -63.77
N ALA A 295 49.64 -19.43 -63.46
CA ALA A 295 49.31 -19.03 -62.09
C ALA A 295 48.15 -19.84 -61.49
N ILE A 296 47.09 -20.06 -62.29
CA ILE A 296 45.93 -20.85 -61.88
C ILE A 296 46.33 -22.31 -61.68
N ASN A 297 47.09 -22.88 -62.61
CA ASN A 297 47.60 -24.25 -62.52
C ASN A 297 48.46 -24.46 -61.28
N PHE A 298 49.34 -23.50 -60.97
CA PHE A 298 50.14 -23.54 -59.74
C PHE A 298 49.26 -23.61 -58.49
N ILE A 299 48.23 -22.78 -58.39
CA ILE A 299 47.31 -22.79 -57.24
C ILE A 299 46.51 -24.09 -57.19
N ASP A 300 46.02 -24.58 -58.34
CA ASP A 300 45.18 -25.77 -58.41
C ASP A 300 45.96 -27.05 -58.06
N GLN A 301 47.22 -27.16 -58.48
CA GLN A 301 48.09 -28.29 -58.16
C GLN A 301 48.59 -28.26 -56.71
N THR A 302 48.72 -27.08 -56.12
CA THR A 302 49.22 -26.92 -54.74
C THR A 302 48.12 -26.78 -53.71
N LYS A 303 46.84 -26.76 -54.09
CA LYS A 303 45.74 -26.62 -53.14
C LYS A 303 45.74 -27.77 -52.13
N THR A 304 45.44 -27.44 -50.87
CA THR A 304 45.14 -28.44 -49.83
C THR A 304 43.62 -28.52 -49.68
N ASP A 305 43.10 -29.72 -49.40
CA ASP A 305 41.69 -29.95 -49.04
C ASP A 305 41.34 -29.42 -47.63
N GLU A 306 41.72 -28.19 -47.33
CA GLU A 306 41.33 -27.51 -46.10
C GLU A 306 39.87 -27.09 -46.19
N GLN A 307 39.00 -27.85 -45.53
CA GLN A 307 37.60 -27.48 -45.33
C GLN A 307 37.51 -26.16 -44.54
N PRO A 308 36.57 -25.25 -44.88
CA PRO A 308 36.35 -24.02 -44.13
C PRO A 308 36.08 -24.34 -42.65
N LYS A 309 37.09 -24.20 -41.79
CA LYS A 309 36.96 -24.51 -40.37
C LYS A 309 36.33 -23.32 -39.66
N GLU A 310 35.14 -23.52 -39.12
CA GLU A 310 34.49 -22.55 -38.26
C GLU A 310 35.23 -22.49 -36.92
N GLU A 311 36.13 -21.52 -36.77
CA GLU A 311 36.70 -21.22 -35.46
C GLU A 311 35.68 -20.42 -34.65
N LYS A 312 35.10 -21.08 -33.63
CA LYS A 312 34.29 -20.41 -32.62
C LYS A 312 35.21 -19.64 -31.67
N ILE A 313 35.43 -18.37 -31.96
CA ILE A 313 36.06 -17.45 -31.01
C ILE A 313 35.03 -17.18 -29.92
N VAL A 314 35.14 -17.89 -28.79
CA VAL A 314 34.35 -17.59 -27.59
C VAL A 314 35.03 -16.42 -26.89
N PRO A 315 34.46 -15.21 -26.88
CA PRO A 315 35.04 -14.12 -26.10
C PRO A 315 35.06 -14.53 -24.63
N THR A 316 36.24 -14.56 -24.02
CA THR A 316 36.39 -14.74 -22.57
C THR A 316 35.79 -13.53 -21.87
N LEU A 317 34.73 -13.75 -21.10
CA LEU A 317 34.06 -12.70 -20.31
C LEU A 317 35.07 -11.98 -19.39
N SER A 318 35.01 -10.66 -19.33
CA SER A 318 35.80 -9.87 -18.38
C SER A 318 35.41 -10.22 -16.94
N THR A 319 36.32 -10.05 -15.98
CA THR A 319 36.07 -10.34 -14.56
C THR A 319 34.92 -9.49 -13.99
N GLU A 320 34.72 -8.28 -14.51
CA GLU A 320 33.58 -7.41 -14.18
C GLU A 320 32.24 -7.97 -14.70
N ASP A 321 32.24 -8.55 -15.91
CA ASP A 321 31.07 -9.17 -16.50
C ASP A 321 30.63 -10.40 -15.69
N GLN A 322 31.58 -11.21 -15.23
CA GLN A 322 31.31 -12.36 -14.37
C GLN A 322 30.65 -11.94 -13.04
N LYS A 323 31.17 -10.90 -12.38
CA LYS A 323 30.58 -10.34 -11.15
C LYS A 323 29.16 -9.83 -11.38
N SER A 324 28.92 -9.13 -12.49
CA SER A 324 27.57 -8.63 -12.84
C SER A 324 26.56 -9.77 -13.08
N GLN A 325 27.00 -10.87 -13.68
CA GLN A 325 26.18 -12.06 -13.89
C GLN A 325 25.88 -12.78 -12.58
N GLN A 326 26.88 -12.93 -11.70
CA GLN A 326 26.70 -13.51 -10.37
C GLN A 326 25.69 -12.68 -9.54
N GLN A 327 25.84 -11.35 -9.51
CA GLN A 327 24.89 -10.47 -8.82
C GLN A 327 23.46 -10.61 -9.36
N ARG A 328 23.27 -10.73 -10.68
CA ARG A 328 21.95 -10.98 -11.28
C ARG A 328 21.38 -12.35 -10.92
N ARG A 329 22.21 -13.40 -10.88
CA ARG A 329 21.78 -14.73 -10.43
C ARG A 329 21.35 -14.69 -8.97
N LEU A 330 22.12 -14.03 -8.10
CA LEU A 330 21.78 -13.82 -6.68
C LEU A 330 20.46 -13.06 -6.51
N ILE A 331 20.23 -11.98 -7.28
CA ILE A 331 18.96 -11.25 -7.22
C ILE A 331 17.79 -12.14 -7.68
N LYS A 332 17.97 -12.98 -8.71
CA LYS A 332 16.93 -13.92 -9.16
C LYS A 332 16.64 -15.01 -8.13
N THR A 333 17.66 -15.57 -7.48
CA THR A 333 17.47 -16.58 -6.44
C THR A 333 16.77 -15.97 -5.22
N LEU A 334 17.14 -14.75 -4.81
CA LEU A 334 16.45 -14.01 -3.75
C LEU A 334 14.98 -13.75 -4.08
N LEU A 335 14.65 -13.39 -5.33
CA LEU A 335 13.26 -13.22 -5.76
C LEU A 335 12.47 -14.54 -5.70
N TRP A 336 13.09 -15.67 -6.07
CA TRP A 336 12.46 -16.99 -6.00
C TRP A 336 12.21 -17.42 -4.55
N VAL A 337 13.22 -17.27 -3.69
CA VAL A 337 13.11 -17.57 -2.25
C VAL A 337 12.07 -16.67 -1.58
N GLY A 338 12.10 -15.36 -1.85
CA GLY A 338 11.10 -14.41 -1.34
C GLY A 338 9.68 -14.78 -1.78
N GLY A 339 9.50 -15.23 -3.03
CA GLY A 339 8.22 -15.70 -3.54
C GLY A 339 7.69 -16.92 -2.78
N ILE A 340 8.54 -17.94 -2.56
CA ILE A 340 8.17 -19.13 -1.76
C ILE A 340 7.78 -18.72 -0.34
N SER A 341 8.58 -17.86 0.31
CA SER A 341 8.31 -17.40 1.67
C SER A 341 6.96 -16.68 1.79
N VAL A 342 6.61 -15.83 0.82
CA VAL A 342 5.30 -15.14 0.82
C VAL A 342 4.14 -16.12 0.72
N VAL A 343 4.25 -17.14 -0.13
CA VAL A 343 3.19 -18.17 -0.27
C VAL A 343 3.04 -18.98 1.02
N ALA A 344 4.16 -19.39 1.63
CA ALA A 344 4.14 -20.12 2.89
C ALA A 344 3.53 -19.29 4.04
N ILE A 345 3.93 -18.02 4.15
CA ILE A 345 3.39 -17.08 5.13
C ILE A 345 1.88 -16.91 4.93
N PHE A 346 1.44 -16.67 3.68
CA PHE A 346 0.02 -16.50 3.37
C PHE A 346 -0.80 -17.73 3.75
N GLY A 347 -0.34 -18.93 3.41
CA GLY A 347 -1.01 -20.18 3.80
C GLY A 347 -1.12 -20.34 5.31
N TYR A 348 -0.08 -19.98 6.05
CA TYR A 348 -0.09 -20.03 7.51
C TYR A 348 -1.06 -19.01 8.13
N ILE A 349 -1.12 -17.78 7.60
CA ILE A 349 -2.08 -16.76 8.05
C ILE A 349 -3.52 -17.26 7.85
N VAL A 350 -3.83 -17.82 6.67
CA VAL A 350 -5.16 -18.36 6.38
C VAL A 350 -5.52 -19.50 7.33
N TYR A 351 -4.57 -20.41 7.62
CA TYR A 351 -4.77 -21.49 8.58
C TYR A 351 -5.07 -20.96 10.00
N GLN A 352 -4.29 -19.98 10.48
CA GLN A 352 -4.49 -19.36 11.79
C GLN A 352 -5.85 -18.67 11.90
N VAL A 353 -6.23 -17.90 10.89
CA VAL A 353 -7.54 -17.23 10.87
C VAL A 353 -8.67 -18.25 10.82
N ALA A 354 -8.52 -19.34 10.06
CA ALA A 354 -9.53 -20.40 10.02
C ALA A 354 -9.70 -21.10 11.39
N MET A 355 -8.60 -21.32 12.12
CA MET A 355 -8.62 -21.90 13.47
C MET A 355 -9.20 -20.97 14.53
N LEU A 356 -9.15 -19.65 14.33
CA LEU A 356 -9.75 -18.67 15.23
C LEU A 356 -11.25 -18.43 14.97
N VAL A 357 -11.71 -18.77 13.77
CA VAL A 357 -13.11 -18.56 13.34
C VAL A 357 -13.97 -19.82 13.49
N MET A 358 -13.36 -21.01 13.43
CA MET A 358 -14.00 -22.29 13.82
C MET A 358 -13.99 -22.46 15.33
#